data_AF-K6WRB0-F1
#
_entry.id   AF-K6WRB0-F1
#
_cell.length_a   1.000
_cell.length_b   1.000
_cell.length_c   1.000
_cell.angle_alpha   90.00
_cell.angle_beta   90.00
_cell.angle_gamma   90.00
#
_symmetry.space_group_name_H-M   'P 1'
#
loop_
_entity.id
_entity.type
_entity.pdbx_description
1 polymer ?
#
loop_
_entity_poly.entity_id
_entity_poly.type
_entity_poly.pdbx_seq_one_letter_code
_entity_poly.pdbx_strand_id
1 'polypeptide(L)'
;MSKKLGILMEPVTVKHLGWDRQRSRWLPDAKIELPKSPFGDGGVLLAPERFLKEIPTVTPDEFWKWAEVHEAHLLRQDFSYEIAQGLNQADRRVLARRFARKYPDKAADYLRLVAQMPHLPYDVEMDPKGLVFWRETGEAVGKASPITSAEVPSQQREFPAFVELLATRFQHAVENTDLWRALWAAGNPQKEEVIQAIAGAMWTEACRAAQVDISQEVNRGRGPVDFKFSKGWEDRALLEVKVIRSSGFFKGAATQLPQYMKTEQISHGVYLCIGHYDEDFAPARIKRVEDTIATLAKEKGIKIKLVLVDARRENKTSASKQ
;
A
#
# COMPACT_ATOMS: atom_id res chain seq x y z
N MET A 1 -18.84 21.99 -16.01
CA MET A 1 -18.98 20.53 -15.86
C MET A 1 -19.74 20.20 -14.58
N SER A 2 -19.32 20.68 -13.41
CA SER A 2 -19.99 20.45 -12.11
C SER A 2 -21.46 20.86 -12.06
N LYS A 3 -21.83 22.04 -12.59
CA LYS A 3 -23.25 22.46 -12.73
C LYS A 3 -24.09 21.50 -13.58
N LYS A 4 -23.49 20.84 -14.59
CA LYS A 4 -24.18 19.85 -15.44
C LYS A 4 -24.34 18.50 -14.73
N LEU A 5 -23.53 18.23 -13.70
CA LEU A 5 -23.58 17.04 -12.86
C LEU A 5 -24.48 17.25 -11.62
N GLY A 6 -25.19 18.39 -11.52
CA GLY A 6 -26.06 18.69 -10.38
C GLY A 6 -25.33 18.95 -9.06
N ILE A 7 -24.00 19.14 -9.09
CA ILE A 7 -23.20 19.35 -7.89
C ILE A 7 -23.38 20.81 -7.42
N LEU A 8 -23.71 20.97 -6.13
CA LEU A 8 -23.83 22.28 -5.48
C LEU A 8 -22.51 23.04 -5.57
N MET A 9 -22.59 24.31 -5.97
CA MET A 9 -21.44 25.20 -6.10
C MET A 9 -21.57 26.29 -5.03
N GLU A 10 -20.46 26.61 -4.37
CA GLU A 10 -20.37 27.72 -3.43
C GLU A 10 -19.18 28.62 -3.80
N PRO A 11 -19.24 29.92 -3.46
CA PRO A 11 -18.13 30.84 -3.69
C PRO A 11 -16.97 30.53 -2.72
N VAL A 12 -15.87 30.00 -3.26
CA VAL A 12 -14.64 29.68 -2.53
C VAL A 12 -13.52 30.65 -2.92
N THR A 13 -12.77 31.16 -1.95
CA THR A 13 -11.56 31.94 -2.21
C THR A 13 -10.44 31.04 -2.74
N VAL A 14 -10.01 31.29 -3.98
CA VAL A 14 -8.87 30.61 -4.61
C VAL A 14 -7.69 31.58 -4.61
N LYS A 15 -6.58 31.15 -4.01
CA LYS A 15 -5.34 31.92 -4.02
C LYS A 15 -4.66 31.83 -5.37
N HIS A 16 -4.06 32.93 -5.82
CA HIS A 16 -3.21 32.95 -7.01
C HIS A 16 -3.88 32.33 -8.24
N LEU A 17 -5.09 32.81 -8.56
CA LEU A 17 -6.00 32.17 -9.52
C LEU A 17 -5.38 31.80 -10.87
N GLY A 18 -4.37 32.55 -11.31
CA GLY A 18 -3.61 32.25 -12.50
C GLY A 18 -2.31 33.03 -12.55
N TRP A 19 -1.55 32.82 -13.62
CA TRP A 19 -0.28 33.49 -13.84
C TRP A 19 -0.40 34.49 -14.99
N ASP A 20 -0.16 35.77 -14.70
CA ASP A 20 -0.03 36.82 -15.70
C ASP A 20 1.38 36.74 -16.30
N ARG A 21 1.50 36.11 -17.48
CA ARG A 21 2.78 35.94 -18.18
C ARG A 21 3.41 37.26 -18.62
N GLN A 22 2.63 38.30 -18.89
CA GLN A 22 3.16 39.58 -19.33
C GLN A 22 3.77 40.36 -18.17
N ARG A 23 3.16 40.26 -16.99
CA ARG A 23 3.61 40.94 -15.78
C ARG A 23 4.45 40.06 -14.86
N SER A 24 4.72 38.82 -15.25
CA SER A 24 5.47 37.81 -14.48
C SER A 24 5.04 37.74 -13.02
N ARG A 25 3.73 37.73 -12.77
CA ARG A 25 3.15 37.69 -11.41
C ARG A 25 1.89 36.84 -11.34
N TRP A 26 1.61 36.33 -10.15
CA TRP A 26 0.32 35.70 -9.86
C TRP A 26 -0.81 36.74 -9.89
N LEU A 27 -1.97 36.32 -10.39
CA LEU A 27 -3.21 37.08 -10.27
C LEU A 27 -3.63 37.13 -8.78
N PRO A 28 -4.34 38.20 -8.37
CA PRO A 28 -4.85 38.30 -7.01
C PRO A 28 -5.83 37.17 -6.69
N ASP A 29 -6.00 36.91 -5.39
CA ASP A 29 -6.98 35.95 -4.88
C ASP A 29 -8.39 36.37 -5.31
N ALA A 30 -9.21 35.39 -5.66
CA ALA A 30 -10.56 35.64 -6.14
C ALA A 30 -11.53 34.59 -5.61
N LYS A 31 -12.79 34.98 -5.42
CA LYS A 31 -13.87 34.03 -5.12
C LYS A 31 -14.39 33.42 -6.42
N ILE A 32 -14.40 32.09 -6.48
CA ILE A 32 -14.90 31.33 -7.62
C ILE A 32 -15.92 30.31 -7.13
N GLU A 33 -16.98 30.17 -7.92
CA GLU A 33 -17.96 29.10 -7.78
C GLU A 33 -17.29 27.74 -8.02
N LEU A 34 -17.09 26.98 -6.95
CA LEU A 34 -16.55 25.63 -6.97
C LEU A 34 -17.41 24.69 -6.11
N PRO A 35 -17.43 23.38 -6.40
CA PRO A 35 -17.93 22.40 -5.44
C PRO A 35 -17.16 22.54 -4.14
N LYS A 36 -17.86 22.58 -3.02
CA LYS A 36 -17.22 22.67 -1.71
C LYS A 36 -16.60 21.33 -1.32
N SER A 37 -15.42 21.38 -0.72
CA SER A 37 -14.81 20.19 -0.14
C SER A 37 -15.59 19.74 1.09
N PRO A 38 -15.89 18.44 1.25
CA PRO A 38 -16.45 17.91 2.49
C PRO A 38 -15.41 17.82 3.63
N PHE A 39 -14.13 18.05 3.33
CA PHE A 39 -13.01 17.88 4.27
C PHE A 39 -12.31 19.19 4.65
N GLY A 40 -12.77 20.35 4.16
CA GLY A 40 -12.19 21.65 4.51
C GLY A 40 -12.86 22.81 3.79
N ASP A 41 -12.37 24.03 4.03
CA ASP A 41 -12.99 25.26 3.53
C ASP A 41 -12.69 25.57 2.05
N GLY A 42 -11.97 24.67 1.37
CA GLY A 42 -11.57 24.80 -0.03
C GLY A 42 -12.59 24.26 -1.02
N GLY A 43 -12.35 24.56 -2.29
CA GLY A 43 -13.12 24.07 -3.42
C GLY A 43 -12.47 22.83 -4.05
N VAL A 44 -13.27 21.98 -4.66
CA VAL A 44 -12.82 20.75 -5.32
C VAL A 44 -12.78 20.95 -6.83
N LEU A 45 -11.66 20.56 -7.45
CA LEU A 45 -11.55 20.47 -8.90
C LEU A 45 -11.88 19.05 -9.36
N LEU A 46 -12.85 18.92 -10.27
CA LEU A 46 -13.20 17.64 -10.87
C LEU A 46 -12.30 17.38 -12.08
N ALA A 47 -11.73 16.18 -12.15
CA ALA A 47 -10.96 15.71 -13.30
C ALA A 47 -11.78 14.69 -14.10
N PRO A 48 -11.81 14.79 -15.45
CA PRO A 48 -12.40 13.75 -16.29
C PRO A 48 -11.76 12.37 -16.06
N GLU A 49 -12.57 11.32 -15.99
CA GLU A 49 -12.14 9.92 -15.79
C GLU A 49 -11.06 9.50 -16.78
N ARG A 50 -11.08 10.01 -18.03
CA ARG A 50 -10.05 9.73 -19.04
C ARG A 50 -8.60 10.02 -18.59
N PHE A 51 -8.41 10.80 -17.53
CA PHE A 51 -7.11 11.09 -16.95
C PHE A 51 -6.72 10.14 -15.83
N LEU A 52 -7.66 9.36 -15.28
CA LEU A 52 -7.43 8.36 -14.24
C LEU A 52 -6.82 7.09 -14.84
N LYS A 53 -5.70 7.20 -15.56
CA LYS A 53 -4.99 6.05 -16.12
C LYS A 53 -3.66 5.89 -15.42
N GLU A 54 -3.17 4.66 -15.33
CA GLU A 54 -1.79 4.45 -14.94
C GLU A 54 -0.87 5.12 -15.95
N ILE A 55 0.15 5.82 -15.45
CA ILE A 55 1.21 6.33 -16.30
C ILE A 55 1.91 5.10 -16.88
N PRO A 56 2.03 4.95 -18.20
CA PRO A 56 2.69 3.80 -18.80
C PRO A 56 4.12 3.72 -18.27
N THR A 57 4.40 2.70 -17.47
CA THR A 57 5.75 2.44 -16.97
C THR A 57 6.41 1.42 -17.86
N VAL A 58 7.62 1.72 -18.30
CA VAL A 58 8.45 0.79 -19.07
C VAL A 58 9.42 0.11 -18.14
N THR A 59 9.31 -1.21 -18.02
CA THR A 59 10.23 -2.02 -17.22
C THR A 59 11.29 -2.69 -18.09
N PRO A 60 12.49 -2.98 -17.54
CA PRO A 60 13.48 -3.79 -18.26
C PRO A 60 12.96 -5.18 -18.65
N ASP A 61 12.05 -5.76 -17.85
CA ASP A 61 11.47 -7.07 -18.14
C ASP A 61 10.57 -7.03 -19.38
N GLU A 62 9.70 -6.01 -19.49
CA GLU A 62 8.81 -5.87 -20.66
C GLU A 62 9.59 -5.47 -21.91
N PHE A 63 10.59 -4.58 -21.77
CA PHE A 63 11.47 -4.22 -22.87
C PHE A 63 12.26 -5.43 -23.38
N TRP A 64 12.77 -6.29 -22.49
CA TRP A 64 13.45 -7.53 -22.88
C TRP A 64 12.53 -8.43 -23.69
N LYS A 65 11.30 -8.69 -23.20
CA LYS A 65 10.32 -9.50 -23.92
C LYS A 65 9.99 -8.94 -25.30
N TRP A 66 9.86 -7.62 -25.41
CA TRP A 66 9.66 -6.98 -26.70
C TRP A 66 10.86 -7.19 -27.62
N ALA A 67 12.08 -6.99 -27.13
CA ALA A 67 13.31 -7.18 -27.90
C ALA A 67 13.52 -8.65 -28.33
N GLU A 68 13.15 -9.62 -27.49
CA GLU A 68 13.18 -11.05 -27.85
C GLU A 68 12.29 -11.39 -29.04
N VAL A 69 11.18 -10.66 -29.21
CA VAL A 69 10.24 -10.88 -30.31
C VAL A 69 10.63 -10.07 -31.56
N HIS A 70 11.01 -8.80 -31.39
CA HIS A 70 11.17 -7.87 -32.52
C HIS A 70 12.63 -7.72 -32.97
N GLU A 71 13.58 -7.92 -32.06
CA GLU A 71 15.01 -7.64 -32.27
C GLU A 71 15.90 -8.84 -31.89
N ALA A 72 15.34 -10.06 -32.02
CA ALA A 72 16.01 -11.32 -31.64
C ALA A 72 17.38 -11.50 -32.29
N HIS A 73 17.53 -11.02 -33.54
CA HIS A 73 18.78 -11.10 -34.29
C HIS A 73 19.89 -10.26 -33.65
N LEU A 74 19.60 -9.04 -33.20
CA LEU A 74 20.54 -8.17 -32.49
C LEU A 74 20.89 -8.73 -31.11
N LEU A 75 19.89 -9.27 -30.40
CA LEU A 75 20.12 -9.92 -29.11
C LEU A 75 21.07 -11.11 -29.23
N ARG A 76 20.89 -11.96 -30.24
CA ARG A 76 21.83 -13.06 -30.50
C ARG A 76 23.19 -12.53 -30.93
N GLN A 77 23.26 -11.55 -31.82
CA GLN A 77 24.53 -11.01 -32.27
C GLN A 77 25.39 -10.50 -31.10
N ASP A 78 24.78 -9.85 -30.11
CA ASP A 78 25.51 -9.16 -29.05
C ASP A 78 25.58 -9.87 -27.72
N PHE A 79 24.66 -10.80 -27.45
CA PHE A 79 24.53 -11.48 -26.17
C PHE A 79 24.36 -13.00 -26.31
N SER A 80 24.80 -13.60 -27.42
CA SER A 80 24.72 -15.04 -27.66
C SER A 80 25.26 -15.87 -26.49
N TYR A 81 26.41 -15.47 -25.95
CA TYR A 81 27.06 -16.20 -24.87
C TYR A 81 26.23 -16.16 -23.59
N GLU A 82 25.80 -14.97 -23.16
CA GLU A 82 24.98 -14.82 -21.95
C GLU A 82 23.62 -15.54 -22.11
N ILE A 83 23.00 -15.46 -23.29
CA ILE A 83 21.74 -16.17 -23.58
C ILE A 83 21.94 -17.69 -23.49
N ALA A 84 23.05 -18.22 -24.02
CA ALA A 84 23.35 -19.64 -23.99
C ALA A 84 23.57 -20.19 -22.58
N GLN A 85 24.01 -19.36 -21.63
CA GLN A 85 24.17 -19.76 -20.22
C GLN A 85 22.87 -19.92 -19.45
N GLY A 86 21.73 -19.52 -20.04
CA GLY A 86 20.44 -19.54 -19.36
C GLY A 86 20.31 -18.33 -18.42
N LEU A 87 19.46 -17.38 -18.80
CA LEU A 87 19.29 -16.13 -18.08
C LEU A 87 18.16 -16.22 -17.05
N ASN A 88 18.49 -15.96 -15.78
CA ASN A 88 17.47 -15.70 -14.77
C ASN A 88 16.87 -14.29 -14.96
N GLN A 89 15.82 -13.95 -14.19
CA GLN A 89 15.15 -12.65 -14.34
C GLN A 89 16.08 -11.46 -14.05
N ALA A 90 16.99 -11.56 -13.09
CA ALA A 90 17.93 -10.49 -12.79
C ALA A 90 18.90 -10.26 -13.95
N ASP A 91 19.40 -11.33 -14.56
CA ASP A 91 20.32 -11.26 -15.70
C ASP A 91 19.63 -10.62 -16.91
N ARG A 92 18.38 -11.01 -17.20
CA ARG A 92 17.56 -10.40 -18.27
C ARG A 92 17.41 -8.89 -18.06
N ARG A 93 17.15 -8.44 -16.84
CA ARG A 93 17.04 -7.00 -16.54
C ARG A 93 18.35 -6.26 -16.74
N VAL A 94 19.49 -6.89 -16.48
CA VAL A 94 20.82 -6.30 -16.74
C VAL A 94 21.06 -6.19 -18.24
N LEU A 95 20.81 -7.27 -18.99
CA LEU A 95 21.00 -7.28 -20.43
C LEU A 95 20.04 -6.35 -21.15
N ALA A 96 18.78 -6.25 -20.72
CA ALA A 96 17.81 -5.29 -21.26
C ALA A 96 18.31 -3.85 -21.17
N ARG A 97 18.92 -3.47 -20.04
CA ARG A 97 19.53 -2.13 -19.89
C ARG A 97 20.76 -1.96 -20.77
N ARG A 98 21.60 -3.00 -20.92
CA ARG A 98 22.75 -2.97 -21.83
C ARG A 98 22.29 -2.82 -23.29
N PHE A 99 21.28 -3.57 -23.69
CA PHE A 99 20.67 -3.51 -25.02
C PHE A 99 20.07 -2.12 -25.28
N ALA A 100 19.29 -1.58 -24.34
CA ALA A 100 18.70 -0.24 -24.48
C ALA A 100 19.76 0.86 -24.63
N ARG A 101 20.90 0.75 -23.92
CA ARG A 101 22.01 1.69 -24.03
C ARG A 101 22.77 1.55 -25.36
N LYS A 102 22.90 0.33 -25.85
CA LYS A 102 23.59 0.04 -27.12
C LYS A 102 22.73 0.45 -28.33
N TYR A 103 21.42 0.24 -28.24
CA TYR A 103 20.43 0.51 -29.28
C TYR A 103 19.34 1.49 -28.77
N PRO A 104 19.68 2.77 -28.59
CA PRO A 104 18.74 3.77 -28.09
C PRO A 104 17.56 4.00 -29.03
N ASP A 105 17.75 3.79 -30.33
CA ASP A 105 16.70 3.80 -31.36
C ASP A 105 15.65 2.72 -31.09
N LYS A 106 16.08 1.50 -30.74
CA LYS A 106 15.19 0.37 -30.40
C LYS A 106 14.44 0.60 -29.10
N ALA A 107 15.10 1.19 -28.11
CA ALA A 107 14.41 1.65 -26.91
C ALA A 107 13.35 2.70 -27.26
N ALA A 108 13.65 3.65 -28.14
CA ALA A 108 12.69 4.66 -28.59
C ALA A 108 11.51 4.06 -29.38
N ASP A 109 11.76 3.04 -30.22
CA ASP A 109 10.70 2.30 -30.92
C ASP A 109 9.75 1.63 -29.94
N TYR A 110 10.30 0.95 -28.92
CA TYR A 110 9.49 0.36 -27.88
C TYR A 110 8.67 1.40 -27.10
N LEU A 111 9.27 2.55 -26.75
CA LEU A 111 8.56 3.64 -26.09
C LEU A 111 7.42 4.19 -26.95
N ARG A 112 7.62 4.34 -28.26
CA ARG A 112 6.58 4.76 -29.20
C ARG A 112 5.42 3.75 -29.25
N LEU A 113 5.74 2.46 -29.27
CA LEU A 113 4.73 1.41 -29.23
C LEU A 113 3.90 1.49 -27.94
N VAL A 114 4.56 1.57 -26.77
CA VAL A 114 3.88 1.67 -25.46
C VAL A 114 3.01 2.93 -25.39
N ALA A 115 3.47 4.06 -25.95
CA ALA A 115 2.70 5.30 -25.98
C ALA A 115 1.43 5.22 -26.85
N GLN A 116 1.43 4.35 -27.87
CA GLN A 116 0.29 4.15 -28.78
C GLN A 116 -0.71 3.11 -28.27
N MET A 117 -0.32 2.27 -27.30
CA MET A 117 -1.23 1.30 -26.71
C MET A 117 -2.45 1.99 -26.06
N PRO A 118 -3.66 1.43 -26.18
CA PRO A 118 -4.83 1.99 -25.54
C PRO A 118 -4.71 1.86 -24.01
N HIS A 119 -4.48 2.98 -23.35
CA HIS A 119 -4.50 3.06 -21.88
C HIS A 119 -5.90 3.44 -21.43
N LEU A 120 -6.72 2.42 -21.17
CA LEU A 120 -8.07 2.63 -20.66
C LEU A 120 -8.01 3.33 -19.29
N PRO A 121 -8.97 4.22 -19.01
CA PRO A 121 -9.14 4.77 -17.67
C PRO A 121 -9.34 3.67 -16.64
N TYR A 122 -8.91 3.95 -15.42
CA TYR A 122 -9.23 3.15 -14.26
C TYR A 122 -10.73 3.23 -14.01
N ASP A 123 -11.34 2.05 -13.91
CA ASP A 123 -12.75 1.92 -13.59
C ASP A 123 -12.94 2.17 -12.08
N VAL A 124 -13.43 3.37 -11.76
CA VAL A 124 -13.65 3.82 -10.37
C VAL A 124 -14.81 3.06 -9.73
N GLU A 125 -15.81 2.63 -10.51
CA GLU A 125 -16.99 1.94 -9.99
C GLU A 125 -16.68 0.48 -9.66
N MET A 126 -15.97 -0.21 -10.56
CA MET A 126 -15.56 -1.60 -10.32
C MET A 126 -14.36 -1.72 -9.38
N ASP A 127 -13.57 -0.65 -9.24
CA ASP A 127 -12.36 -0.55 -8.42
C ASP A 127 -11.47 -1.81 -8.45
N PRO A 128 -11.05 -2.28 -9.64
CA PRO A 128 -10.43 -3.60 -9.81
C PRO A 128 -9.09 -3.76 -9.07
N LYS A 129 -8.48 -2.66 -8.59
CA LYS A 129 -7.26 -2.62 -7.80
C LYS A 129 -7.48 -2.12 -6.36
N GLY A 130 -8.73 -1.88 -5.92
CA GLY A 130 -9.04 -1.42 -4.56
C GLY A 130 -8.47 -0.05 -4.18
N LEU A 131 -8.31 0.85 -5.15
CA LEU A 131 -7.68 2.17 -4.97
C LEU A 131 -8.67 3.26 -4.56
N VAL A 132 -9.97 3.00 -4.69
CA VAL A 132 -11.03 4.00 -4.50
C VAL A 132 -11.72 3.78 -3.17
N PHE A 133 -12.23 2.57 -2.91
CA PHE A 133 -13.13 2.31 -1.79
C PHE A 133 -12.44 1.81 -0.51
N TRP A 134 -11.10 1.77 -0.49
CA TRP A 134 -10.35 1.27 0.67
C TRP A 134 -10.66 2.04 1.95
N ARG A 135 -10.89 3.36 1.85
CA ARG A 135 -11.11 4.23 3.00
C ARG A 135 -12.48 3.98 3.61
N GLU A 136 -13.52 4.01 2.78
CA GLU A 136 -14.90 3.74 3.19
C GLU A 136 -15.01 2.34 3.79
N THR A 137 -14.31 1.37 3.21
CA THR A 137 -14.25 0.00 3.72
C THR A 137 -13.62 -0.04 5.12
N GLY A 138 -12.44 0.55 5.31
CA GLY A 138 -11.78 0.59 6.61
C GLY A 138 -12.59 1.35 7.66
N GLU A 139 -13.12 2.52 7.32
CA GLU A 139 -13.96 3.32 8.22
C GLU A 139 -15.25 2.60 8.62
N ALA A 140 -15.91 1.90 7.69
CA ALA A 140 -17.11 1.12 7.99
C ALA A 140 -16.83 0.01 8.99
N VAL A 141 -15.71 -0.70 8.84
CA VAL A 141 -15.28 -1.74 9.79
C VAL A 141 -14.91 -1.13 11.14
N GLY A 142 -14.18 -0.01 11.16
CA GLY A 142 -13.84 0.70 12.40
C GLY A 142 -15.08 1.15 13.18
N LYS A 143 -16.10 1.66 12.47
CA LYS A 143 -17.39 2.05 13.07
C LYS A 143 -18.20 0.86 13.58
N ALA A 144 -18.14 -0.28 12.89
CA ALA A 144 -18.80 -1.51 13.33
C ALA A 144 -18.11 -2.17 14.53
N SER A 145 -16.85 -1.84 14.78
CA SER A 145 -16.06 -2.34 15.93
C SER A 145 -15.45 -1.17 16.71
N PRO A 146 -16.28 -0.35 17.41
CA PRO A 146 -15.78 0.76 18.21
C PRO A 146 -14.99 0.24 19.42
N ILE A 147 -13.99 1.00 19.86
CA ILE A 147 -13.32 0.70 21.14
C ILE A 147 -14.18 1.17 22.31
N THR A 148 -14.10 0.44 23.42
CA THR A 148 -14.77 0.78 24.67
C THR A 148 -13.82 1.53 25.60
N SER A 149 -14.34 2.28 26.58
CA SER A 149 -13.51 3.00 27.54
C SER A 149 -12.58 2.10 28.37
N ALA A 150 -12.96 0.82 28.55
CA ALA A 150 -12.14 -0.17 29.25
C ALA A 150 -10.93 -0.65 28.44
N GLU A 151 -10.95 -0.45 27.12
CA GLU A 151 -9.86 -0.85 26.21
C GLU A 151 -8.89 0.31 25.94
N VAL A 152 -9.23 1.53 26.37
CA VAL A 152 -8.34 2.69 26.23
C VAL A 152 -7.18 2.54 27.22
N PRO A 153 -5.91 2.60 26.77
CA PRO A 153 -4.77 2.48 27.66
C PRO A 153 -4.74 3.67 28.63
N SER A 154 -4.84 3.34 29.92
CA SER A 154 -4.80 4.30 31.03
C SER A 154 -3.40 4.42 31.64
N GLN A 155 -2.60 3.36 31.50
CA GLN A 155 -1.21 3.27 31.97
C GLN A 155 -0.28 2.87 30.83
N GLN A 156 0.98 3.32 30.89
CA GLN A 156 2.01 3.00 29.89
C GLN A 156 2.13 1.50 29.59
N ARG A 157 2.07 0.65 30.63
CA ARG A 157 2.19 -0.81 30.48
C ARG A 157 1.06 -1.44 29.64
N GLU A 158 -0.07 -0.75 29.48
CA GLU A 158 -1.23 -1.20 28.73
C GLU A 158 -1.13 -0.82 27.24
N PHE A 159 -0.29 0.15 26.88
CA PHE A 159 -0.16 0.66 25.51
C PHE A 159 0.25 -0.43 24.50
N PRO A 160 1.22 -1.32 24.78
CA PRO A 160 1.50 -2.47 23.92
C PRO A 160 0.26 -3.33 23.65
N ALA A 161 -0.52 -3.63 24.69
CA ALA A 161 -1.72 -4.46 24.58
C ALA A 161 -2.81 -3.78 23.74
N PHE A 162 -2.90 -2.45 23.77
CA PHE A 162 -3.81 -1.71 22.90
C PHE A 162 -3.45 -1.87 21.41
N VAL A 163 -2.17 -1.81 21.04
CA VAL A 163 -1.74 -2.01 19.65
C VAL A 163 -1.90 -3.47 19.21
N GLU A 164 -1.62 -4.43 20.12
CA GLU A 164 -1.93 -5.85 19.88
C GLU A 164 -3.45 -6.05 19.65
N LEU A 165 -4.31 -5.37 20.42
CA LEU A 165 -5.78 -5.40 20.26
C LEU A 165 -6.22 -4.88 18.89
N LEU A 166 -5.65 -3.78 18.40
CA LEU A 166 -5.96 -3.24 17.07
C LEU A 166 -5.65 -4.25 15.96
N ALA A 167 -4.50 -4.92 16.06
CA ALA A 167 -4.11 -5.98 15.14
C ALA A 167 -5.05 -7.19 15.20
N THR A 168 -5.44 -7.63 16.41
CA THR A 168 -6.39 -8.73 16.60
C THR A 168 -7.81 -8.36 16.12
N ARG A 169 -8.24 -7.11 16.24
CA ARG A 169 -9.52 -6.67 15.66
C ARG A 169 -9.50 -6.70 14.15
N PHE A 170 -8.40 -6.27 13.53
CA PHE A 170 -8.22 -6.41 12.08
C PHE A 170 -8.25 -7.89 11.66
N GLN A 171 -7.51 -8.75 12.36
CA GLN A 171 -7.55 -10.20 12.17
C GLN A 171 -8.98 -10.73 12.22
N HIS A 172 -9.72 -10.41 13.29
CA HIS A 172 -11.10 -10.85 13.45
C HIS A 172 -12.02 -10.32 12.34
N ALA A 173 -11.88 -9.06 11.93
CA ALA A 173 -12.66 -8.48 10.86
C ALA A 173 -12.41 -9.22 9.54
N VAL A 174 -11.17 -9.52 9.20
CA VAL A 174 -10.84 -10.31 8.01
C VAL A 174 -11.38 -11.74 8.13
N GLU A 175 -11.20 -12.37 9.28
CA GLU A 175 -11.47 -13.79 9.43
C GLU A 175 -12.95 -14.14 9.56
N ASN A 176 -13.72 -13.28 10.22
CA ASN A 176 -15.09 -13.55 10.68
C ASN A 176 -16.13 -12.57 10.11
N THR A 177 -15.74 -11.61 9.28
CA THR A 177 -16.66 -10.71 8.57
C THR A 177 -16.31 -10.66 7.08
N ASP A 178 -17.01 -9.85 6.28
CA ASP A 178 -16.76 -9.74 4.84
C ASP A 178 -15.51 -8.93 4.45
N LEU A 179 -14.70 -8.45 5.42
CA LEU A 179 -13.50 -7.66 5.13
C LEU A 179 -12.48 -8.44 4.27
N TRP A 180 -12.42 -9.77 4.36
CA TRP A 180 -11.55 -10.56 3.48
C TRP A 180 -11.81 -10.27 2.00
N ARG A 181 -13.05 -9.96 1.59
CA ARG A 181 -13.37 -9.64 0.19
C ARG A 181 -12.60 -8.43 -0.32
N ALA A 182 -12.43 -7.42 0.54
CA ALA A 182 -11.66 -6.22 0.21
C ALA A 182 -10.15 -6.47 0.14
N LEU A 183 -9.67 -7.63 0.63
CA LEU A 183 -8.28 -8.08 0.47
C LEU A 183 -8.07 -8.92 -0.80
N TRP A 184 -9.08 -9.01 -1.67
CA TRP A 184 -8.98 -9.60 -3.00
C TRP A 184 -9.41 -8.60 -4.08
N ALA A 185 -8.71 -8.64 -5.22
CA ALA A 185 -9.01 -7.85 -6.41
C ALA A 185 -8.96 -8.76 -7.64
N ALA A 186 -10.07 -8.88 -8.37
CA ALA A 186 -10.17 -9.70 -9.59
C ALA A 186 -9.56 -11.11 -9.44
N GLY A 187 -9.82 -11.78 -8.29
CA GLY A 187 -9.33 -13.13 -8.00
C GLY A 187 -7.88 -13.23 -7.55
N ASN A 188 -7.17 -12.11 -7.43
CA ASN A 188 -5.80 -12.04 -6.90
C ASN A 188 -5.77 -11.37 -5.51
N PRO A 189 -4.80 -11.69 -4.65
CA PRO A 189 -4.56 -10.95 -3.41
C PRO A 189 -4.37 -9.47 -3.68
N GLN A 190 -4.90 -8.64 -2.79
CA GLN A 190 -4.66 -7.21 -2.85
C GLN A 190 -3.19 -6.86 -2.65
N LYS A 191 -2.83 -5.69 -3.19
CA LYS A 191 -1.53 -5.10 -2.93
C LYS A 191 -1.40 -4.75 -1.45
N GLU A 192 -0.22 -4.97 -0.90
CA GLU A 192 0.07 -4.72 0.52
C GLU A 192 -0.26 -3.27 0.92
N GLU A 193 0.00 -2.31 0.03
CA GLU A 193 -0.31 -0.90 0.25
C GLU A 193 -1.82 -0.64 0.43
N VAL A 194 -2.67 -1.40 -0.26
CA VAL A 194 -4.14 -1.32 -0.12
C VAL A 194 -4.57 -1.94 1.21
N ILE A 195 -3.99 -3.08 1.59
CA ILE A 195 -4.25 -3.73 2.88
C ILE A 195 -3.88 -2.79 4.04
N GLN A 196 -2.71 -2.15 3.95
CA GLN A 196 -2.27 -1.12 4.89
C GLN A 196 -3.27 0.04 4.93
N ALA A 197 -3.69 0.58 3.79
CA ALA A 197 -4.66 1.68 3.74
C ALA A 197 -6.00 1.33 4.41
N ILE A 198 -6.53 0.12 4.17
CA ILE A 198 -7.75 -0.39 4.83
C ILE A 198 -7.54 -0.49 6.35
N ALA A 199 -6.43 -1.10 6.79
CA ALA A 199 -6.11 -1.26 8.21
C ALA A 199 -5.94 0.09 8.92
N GLY A 200 -5.23 1.04 8.28
CA GLY A 200 -5.04 2.40 8.79
C GLY A 200 -6.36 3.15 8.96
N ALA A 201 -7.25 3.08 7.95
CA ALA A 201 -8.59 3.67 8.05
C ALA A 201 -9.42 3.04 9.18
N MET A 202 -9.35 1.72 9.35
CA MET A 202 -10.02 1.00 10.45
C MET A 202 -9.50 1.45 11.82
N TRP A 203 -8.17 1.54 12.00
CA TRP A 203 -7.57 1.89 13.28
C TRP A 203 -7.66 3.36 13.64
N THR A 204 -7.79 4.26 12.65
CA THR A 204 -7.87 5.71 12.88
C THR A 204 -9.03 6.07 13.81
N GLU A 205 -10.19 5.46 13.64
CA GLU A 205 -11.36 5.70 14.50
C GLU A 205 -11.11 5.26 15.95
N ALA A 206 -10.52 4.08 16.13
CA ALA A 206 -10.14 3.57 17.45
C ALA A 206 -9.08 4.46 18.12
N CYS A 207 -8.03 4.84 17.39
CA CYS A 207 -6.97 5.69 17.89
C CYS A 207 -7.49 7.08 18.29
N ARG A 208 -8.38 7.66 17.47
CA ARG A 208 -9.05 8.93 17.77
C ARG A 208 -9.82 8.87 19.08
N ALA A 209 -10.59 7.80 19.30
CA ALA A 209 -11.34 7.61 20.56
C ALA A 209 -10.42 7.41 21.77
N ALA A 210 -9.23 6.81 21.59
CA ALA A 210 -8.25 6.57 22.65
C ALA A 210 -7.26 7.74 22.89
N GLN A 211 -7.34 8.81 22.10
CA GLN A 211 -6.33 9.88 22.03
C GLN A 211 -4.92 9.35 21.75
N VAL A 212 -4.83 8.40 20.82
CA VAL A 212 -3.57 7.84 20.31
C VAL A 212 -3.32 8.43 18.93
N ASP A 213 -2.10 8.94 18.73
CA ASP A 213 -1.63 9.35 17.42
C ASP A 213 -1.23 8.11 16.60
N ILE A 214 -1.75 8.02 15.38
CA ILE A 214 -1.40 6.99 14.40
C ILE A 214 -0.78 7.68 13.19
N SER A 215 0.45 7.32 12.86
CA SER A 215 1.11 7.77 11.65
C SER A 215 1.28 6.60 10.69
N GLN A 216 0.83 6.81 9.45
CA GLN A 216 0.98 5.92 8.31
C GLN A 216 1.82 6.67 7.26
N GLU A 217 2.95 6.10 6.86
CA GLU A 217 3.87 6.79 5.96
C GLU A 217 3.85 6.17 4.55
N VAL A 218 3.42 6.96 3.57
CA VAL A 218 3.36 6.57 2.15
C VAL A 218 4.68 6.96 1.46
N ASN A 219 5.74 6.22 1.81
CA ASN A 219 7.04 6.03 1.12
C ASN A 219 7.72 7.19 0.34
N ARG A 220 8.95 7.59 0.76
CA ARG A 220 10.15 7.82 -0.10
C ARG A 220 11.48 7.60 0.67
N GLY A 221 12.35 6.72 0.17
CA GLY A 221 13.82 6.87 0.27
C GLY A 221 14.59 5.93 1.22
N ARG A 222 14.03 5.53 2.36
CA ARG A 222 14.52 4.39 3.17
C ARG A 222 13.39 3.60 3.85
N GLY A 223 12.14 4.04 3.64
CA GLY A 223 10.88 3.57 4.24
C GLY A 223 10.91 3.67 5.76
N PRO A 224 10.02 4.41 6.45
CA PRO A 224 9.71 4.11 7.85
C PRO A 224 8.85 2.83 7.94
N VAL A 225 8.61 2.34 9.16
CA VAL A 225 7.65 1.28 9.46
C VAL A 225 6.24 1.64 9.00
N ASP A 226 5.41 0.64 8.66
CA ASP A 226 4.07 0.90 8.11
C ASP A 226 3.19 1.76 9.04
N PHE A 227 3.21 1.47 10.34
CA PHE A 227 2.46 2.23 11.35
C PHE A 227 3.29 2.49 12.60
N LYS A 228 3.21 3.73 13.09
CA LYS A 228 3.68 4.11 14.42
C LYS A 228 2.49 4.64 15.23
N PHE A 229 2.29 4.05 16.39
CA PHE A 229 1.30 4.47 17.37
C PHE A 229 2.00 5.18 18.51
N SER A 230 1.47 6.31 18.95
CA SER A 230 2.02 7.02 20.10
C SER A 230 0.98 7.71 20.98
N LYS A 231 1.24 7.74 22.28
CA LYS A 231 0.51 8.53 23.27
C LYS A 231 1.51 9.29 24.14
N GLY A 232 2.06 10.37 23.58
CA GLY A 232 3.19 11.07 24.16
C GLY A 232 4.53 10.38 23.85
N TRP A 233 5.56 10.68 24.65
CA TRP A 233 6.94 10.26 24.36
C TRP A 233 7.26 8.81 24.77
N GLU A 234 6.65 8.32 25.83
CA GLU A 234 7.00 7.02 26.42
C GLU A 234 6.15 5.88 25.86
N ASP A 235 4.90 6.16 25.52
CA ASP A 235 3.94 5.18 25.01
C ASP A 235 4.04 5.13 23.49
N ARG A 236 4.90 4.25 22.98
CA ARG A 236 5.13 4.08 21.54
C ARG A 236 5.22 2.61 21.16
N ALA A 237 4.64 2.27 20.01
CA ALA A 237 4.70 0.93 19.45
C ALA A 237 4.63 1.01 17.93
N LEU A 238 5.25 0.02 17.28
CA LEU A 238 5.29 -0.06 15.82
C LEU A 238 4.45 -1.25 15.33
N LEU A 239 3.85 -1.13 14.16
CA LEU A 239 3.19 -2.26 13.50
C LEU A 239 3.63 -2.31 12.04
N GLU A 240 4.13 -3.45 11.62
CA GLU A 240 4.50 -3.74 10.23
C GLU A 240 3.53 -4.78 9.66
N VAL A 241 2.97 -4.48 8.49
CA VAL A 241 2.04 -5.30 7.76
C VAL A 241 2.79 -6.02 6.64
N LYS A 242 2.66 -7.35 6.57
CA LYS A 242 3.20 -8.13 5.45
C LYS A 242 2.26 -9.14 4.87
N VAL A 243 2.23 -9.22 3.54
CA VAL A 243 1.67 -10.39 2.85
C VAL A 243 2.67 -11.55 2.95
N ILE A 244 2.23 -12.73 3.39
CA ILE A 244 3.10 -13.89 3.66
C ILE A 244 3.81 -14.39 2.39
N ARG A 245 3.14 -14.30 1.23
CA ARG A 245 3.70 -14.70 -0.06
C ARG A 245 4.78 -13.74 -0.57
N SER A 246 4.88 -12.53 0.00
CA SER A 246 5.88 -11.56 -0.43
C SER A 246 7.30 -12.09 -0.22
N SER A 247 8.21 -11.76 -1.12
CA SER A 247 9.65 -12.07 -0.95
C SER A 247 10.25 -11.37 0.28
N GLY A 248 9.59 -10.31 0.76
CA GLY A 248 9.96 -9.55 1.95
C GLY A 248 9.49 -10.17 3.27
N PHE A 249 8.63 -11.20 3.27
CA PHE A 249 8.01 -11.75 4.50
C PHE A 249 9.01 -12.13 5.60
N PHE A 250 10.12 -12.79 5.27
CA PHE A 250 11.14 -13.11 6.28
C PHE A 250 12.01 -11.90 6.63
N LYS A 251 12.29 -11.04 5.65
CA LYS A 251 13.12 -9.83 5.83
C LYS A 251 12.43 -8.79 6.72
N GLY A 252 11.10 -8.71 6.66
CA GLY A 252 10.28 -7.84 7.49
C GLY A 252 10.51 -8.10 8.98
N ALA A 253 10.28 -9.34 9.41
CA ALA A 253 10.50 -9.78 10.79
C ALA A 253 11.97 -9.73 11.21
N ALA A 254 12.89 -10.19 10.36
CA ALA A 254 14.30 -10.34 10.74
C ALA A 254 15.08 -9.02 10.78
N THR A 255 14.69 -8.06 9.92
CA THR A 255 15.52 -6.87 9.67
C THR A 255 14.72 -5.57 9.73
N GLN A 256 13.61 -5.45 9.00
CA GLN A 256 12.91 -4.16 8.85
C GLN A 256 12.34 -3.66 10.17
N LEU A 257 11.41 -4.42 10.77
CA LEU A 257 10.76 -4.02 12.03
C LEU A 257 11.78 -3.81 13.17
N PRO A 258 12.73 -4.74 13.43
CA PRO A 258 13.77 -4.52 14.45
C PRO A 258 14.65 -3.28 14.21
N GLN A 259 14.93 -2.94 12.95
CA GLN A 259 15.72 -1.76 12.61
C GLN A 259 14.94 -0.47 12.92
N TYR A 260 13.64 -0.43 12.64
CA TYR A 260 12.79 0.71 13.01
C TYR A 260 12.66 0.84 14.53
N MET A 261 12.38 -0.26 15.22
CA MET A 261 12.32 -0.31 16.68
C MET A 261 13.60 0.25 17.32
N LYS A 262 14.77 -0.13 16.80
CA LYS A 262 16.06 0.41 17.24
C LYS A 262 16.20 1.91 16.96
N THR A 263 15.84 2.36 15.75
CA THR A 263 16.01 3.76 15.31
C THR A 263 15.11 4.70 16.11
N GLU A 264 13.88 4.28 16.36
CA GLU A 264 12.86 5.05 17.09
C GLU A 264 12.96 4.87 18.61
N GLN A 265 13.87 4.01 19.11
CA GLN A 265 14.00 3.64 20.52
C GLN A 265 12.69 3.08 21.11
N ILE A 266 12.03 2.20 20.35
CA ILE A 266 10.76 1.56 20.71
C ILE A 266 11.03 0.08 21.00
N SER A 267 10.55 -0.41 22.14
CA SER A 267 10.76 -1.79 22.59
C SER A 267 9.66 -2.75 22.17
N HIS A 268 8.50 -2.24 21.70
CA HIS A 268 7.35 -3.06 21.33
C HIS A 268 6.94 -2.90 19.86
N GLY A 269 6.71 -4.03 19.18
CA GLY A 269 6.27 -4.08 17.80
C GLY A 269 5.22 -5.16 17.55
N VAL A 270 4.42 -5.00 16.52
CA VAL A 270 3.47 -5.99 16.01
C VAL A 270 3.83 -6.32 14.57
N TYR A 271 3.91 -7.61 14.25
CA TYR A 271 4.12 -8.10 12.90
C TYR A 271 2.84 -8.77 12.40
N LEU A 272 2.07 -8.03 11.60
CA LEU A 272 0.76 -8.43 11.10
C LEU A 272 0.90 -9.08 9.74
N CYS A 273 0.69 -10.39 9.66
CA CYS A 273 0.99 -11.20 8.49
C CYS A 273 -0.26 -11.76 7.83
N ILE A 274 -0.57 -11.35 6.60
CA ILE A 274 -1.78 -11.75 5.88
C ILE A 274 -1.45 -12.88 4.91
N GLY A 275 -2.12 -14.03 5.07
CA GLY A 275 -2.07 -15.16 4.14
C GLY A 275 -3.34 -15.26 3.30
N HIS A 276 -3.18 -15.58 2.02
CA HIS A 276 -4.28 -15.68 1.05
C HIS A 276 -4.44 -17.10 0.50
N TYR A 277 -3.44 -17.96 0.70
CA TYR A 277 -3.41 -19.34 0.20
C TYR A 277 -2.97 -20.31 1.30
N ASP A 278 -3.23 -21.60 1.10
CA ASP A 278 -2.84 -22.64 2.06
C ASP A 278 -1.31 -22.72 2.24
N GLU A 279 -0.55 -22.55 1.17
CA GLU A 279 0.92 -22.55 1.24
C GLU A 279 1.49 -21.44 2.13
N ASP A 280 0.75 -20.34 2.32
CA ASP A 280 1.17 -19.24 3.18
C ASP A 280 1.23 -19.70 4.66
N PHE A 281 0.34 -20.62 5.05
CA PHE A 281 0.23 -21.15 6.40
C PHE A 281 1.03 -22.43 6.61
N ALA A 282 1.96 -22.77 5.71
CA ALA A 282 2.84 -23.91 5.89
C ALA A 282 3.60 -23.82 7.24
N PRO A 283 3.53 -24.83 8.12
CA PRO A 283 4.10 -24.75 9.48
C PRO A 283 5.57 -24.36 9.51
N ALA A 284 6.37 -24.83 8.54
CA ALA A 284 7.79 -24.48 8.43
C ALA A 284 8.03 -22.99 8.16
N ARG A 285 7.13 -22.32 7.42
CA ARG A 285 7.25 -20.88 7.13
C ARG A 285 6.93 -20.06 8.38
N ILE A 286 5.84 -20.38 9.06
CA ILE A 286 5.42 -19.68 10.29
C ILE A 286 6.46 -19.86 11.39
N LYS A 287 6.86 -21.11 11.64
CA LYS A 287 7.86 -21.45 12.67
C LYS A 287 9.17 -20.69 12.48
N ARG A 288 9.63 -20.54 11.24
CA ARG A 288 10.84 -19.76 10.95
C ARG A 288 10.72 -18.29 11.38
N VAL A 289 9.55 -17.67 11.24
CA VAL A 289 9.31 -16.30 11.70
C VAL A 289 9.21 -16.24 13.22
N GLU A 290 8.52 -17.19 13.85
CA GLU A 290 8.42 -17.31 15.31
C GLU A 290 9.80 -17.47 15.95
N ASP A 291 10.64 -18.38 15.42
CA ASP A 291 12.00 -18.61 15.88
C ASP A 291 12.87 -17.34 15.74
N THR A 292 12.69 -16.60 14.63
CA THR A 292 13.38 -15.33 14.40
C THR A 292 12.99 -14.28 15.44
N ILE A 293 11.68 -14.13 15.70
CA ILE A 293 11.16 -13.20 16.70
C ILE A 293 11.65 -13.58 18.11
N ALA A 294 11.62 -14.87 18.46
CA ALA A 294 12.08 -15.38 19.74
C ALA A 294 13.59 -15.12 19.96
N THR A 295 14.38 -15.21 18.89
CA THR A 295 15.82 -14.92 18.92
C THR A 295 16.05 -13.42 19.14
N LEU A 296 15.37 -12.57 18.38
CA LEU A 296 15.44 -11.12 18.52
C LEU A 296 15.05 -10.64 19.92
N ALA A 297 14.07 -11.27 20.54
CA ALA A 297 13.65 -10.96 21.90
C ALA A 297 14.77 -11.21 22.92
N LYS A 298 15.52 -12.31 22.76
CA LYS A 298 16.65 -12.64 23.64
C LYS A 298 17.87 -11.75 23.40
N GLU A 299 18.20 -11.48 22.14
CA GLU A 299 19.42 -10.77 21.76
C GLU A 299 19.32 -9.24 21.89
N LYS A 300 18.15 -8.68 21.62
CA LYS A 300 17.96 -7.22 21.51
C LYS A 300 17.01 -6.64 22.55
N GLY A 301 16.39 -7.48 23.39
CA GLY A 301 15.43 -7.03 24.41
C GLY A 301 14.18 -6.38 23.83
N ILE A 302 13.83 -6.68 22.58
CA ILE A 302 12.62 -6.17 21.91
C ILE A 302 11.49 -7.21 21.96
N LYS A 303 10.25 -6.77 22.08
CA LYS A 303 9.07 -7.64 22.03
C LYS A 303 8.32 -7.41 20.73
N ILE A 304 8.25 -8.45 19.89
CA ILE A 304 7.45 -8.44 18.67
C ILE A 304 6.31 -9.44 18.84
N LYS A 305 5.06 -8.98 18.70
CA LYS A 305 3.88 -9.84 18.63
C LYS A 305 3.63 -10.25 17.18
N LEU A 306 3.66 -11.55 16.89
CA LEU A 306 3.19 -12.07 15.61
C LEU A 306 1.67 -12.20 15.61
N VAL A 307 1.00 -11.68 14.58
CA VAL A 307 -0.43 -11.86 14.32
C VAL A 307 -0.58 -12.39 12.91
N LEU A 308 -1.11 -13.59 12.76
CA LEU A 308 -1.39 -14.20 11.46
C LEU A 308 -2.84 -13.95 11.10
N VAL A 309 -3.11 -13.45 9.90
CA VAL A 309 -4.45 -13.12 9.42
C VAL A 309 -4.79 -14.02 8.25
N ASP A 310 -5.88 -14.76 8.38
CA ASP A 310 -6.36 -15.68 7.36
C ASP A 310 -7.38 -15.03 6.42
N ALA A 311 -6.87 -14.56 5.27
CA ALA A 311 -7.65 -13.96 4.19
C ALA A 311 -7.96 -14.95 3.06
N ARG A 312 -7.80 -16.26 3.26
CA ARG A 312 -8.17 -17.26 2.24
C ARG A 312 -9.66 -17.12 1.92
N ARG A 313 -10.02 -17.23 0.65
CA ARG A 313 -11.43 -17.20 0.21
C ARG A 313 -12.14 -18.54 0.40
N GLU A 314 -11.39 -19.64 0.35
CA GLU A 314 -11.93 -21.00 0.22
C GLU A 314 -12.35 -21.59 1.57
N ASN A 315 -11.90 -20.99 2.68
CA ASN A 315 -12.28 -21.39 4.04
C ASN A 315 -13.36 -20.49 4.67
N LYS A 316 -13.89 -19.50 3.93
CA LYS A 316 -14.98 -18.65 4.39
C LYS A 316 -16.30 -19.33 4.09
N THR A 317 -16.93 -19.92 5.10
CA THR A 317 -18.27 -20.50 4.99
C THR A 317 -19.29 -19.39 4.78
N SER A 318 -20.03 -19.46 3.66
CA SER A 318 -21.17 -18.59 3.42
C SER A 318 -22.29 -18.93 4.41
N ALA A 319 -22.69 -17.97 5.25
CA ALA A 319 -23.79 -18.12 6.22
C ALA A 319 -25.16 -18.44 5.56
N SER A 320 -25.26 -18.33 4.23
CA SER A 320 -26.43 -18.66 3.42
C SER A 320 -26.57 -20.16 3.07
N LYS A 321 -25.82 -21.04 3.73
CA LYS A 321 -25.94 -22.51 3.58
C LYS A 321 -26.09 -23.25 4.92
N GLN A 322 -26.69 -22.62 5.92
CA GLN A 322 -27.20 -23.28 7.12
C GLN A 322 -28.72 -23.19 7.18
#